data_AF-A0A6I9YSQ2-F1
#
_entry.id   AF-A0A6I9YSQ2-F1
#
_cell.length_a   1.000
_cell.length_b   1.000
_cell.length_c   1.000
_cell.angle_alpha   90.00
_cell.angle_beta   90.00
_cell.angle_gamma   90.00
#
_symmetry.space_group_name_H-M   'P 1'
#
loop_
_entity.id
_entity.type
_entity.pdbx_description
1 polymer ?
#
loop_
_entity_poly.entity_id
_entity_poly.type
_entity_poly.pdbx_seq_one_letter_code
_entity_poly.pdbx_strand_id
1 'polypeptide(L)'
;MWQGPSWSTSAPLQPSHSQHRLPTPQVKKLNTLVADKKSSLAPIIKDLRQLRQKCQELTQECEEKKSQYDSCAAGLESKRSSLEQEVKSLREECLQEESNYHQVNCMKMISEAQLQRVKDEVKMYVSSDQQERKKSVRDQYSKMIAEQENLGKKLREKQKSVRESHGPNLKQVKMWRDLQLLMECKRECFLKQQNPASVGQVIQEDGEDRLVL
;
A
#
# COMPACT_ATOMS: atom_id res chain seq x y z
N MET A 1 67.27 54.07 -32.75
CA MET A 1 67.22 55.35 -32.02
C MET A 1 67.50 55.01 -30.56
N TRP A 2 68.64 55.33 -29.96
CA TRP A 2 69.21 56.67 -29.82
C TRP A 2 70.72 56.71 -30.10
N GLN A 3 71.16 57.82 -30.71
CA GLN A 3 72.55 58.18 -30.96
C GLN A 3 73.05 59.20 -29.93
N GLY A 4 74.34 59.12 -29.59
CA GLY A 4 75.22 60.23 -29.18
C GLY A 4 75.41 60.51 -27.68
N PRO A 5 76.50 61.18 -27.24
CA PRO A 5 77.54 61.86 -28.04
C PRO A 5 79.00 61.47 -27.73
N SER A 6 79.88 61.70 -28.73
CA SER A 6 81.34 61.72 -28.60
C SER A 6 81.81 63.03 -27.98
N TRP A 7 82.77 62.97 -27.06
CA TRP A 7 83.59 64.13 -26.67
C TRP A 7 85.07 63.77 -26.66
N SER A 8 85.74 64.38 -27.63
CA SER A 8 87.10 64.93 -27.71
C SER A 8 88.21 64.51 -26.74
N THR A 9 89.28 64.09 -27.38
CA THR A 9 90.69 64.02 -26.96
C THR A 9 91.15 65.22 -26.12
N SER A 10 91.76 64.94 -24.97
CA SER A 10 92.68 65.84 -24.27
C SER A 10 93.95 65.09 -23.90
N ALA A 11 95.05 65.84 -23.96
CA ALA A 11 96.45 65.44 -24.02
C ALA A 11 96.97 64.54 -22.87
N PRO A 12 98.13 63.88 -23.06
CA PRO A 12 98.64 62.87 -22.13
C PRO A 12 99.26 63.53 -20.90
N LEU A 13 98.63 63.33 -19.74
CA LEU A 13 99.22 63.61 -18.44
C LEU A 13 100.21 62.50 -18.09
N GLN A 14 101.42 62.93 -17.72
CA GLN A 14 102.53 62.12 -17.26
C GLN A 14 102.11 61.10 -16.18
N PRO A 15 102.78 59.93 -16.12
CA PRO A 15 102.43 58.89 -15.17
C PRO A 15 102.85 59.32 -13.76
N SER A 16 101.93 59.96 -13.04
CA SER A 16 102.01 60.09 -11.59
C SER A 16 102.09 58.69 -11.00
N HIS A 17 103.19 58.44 -10.29
CA HIS A 17 103.44 57.26 -9.45
C HIS A 17 102.16 56.66 -8.86
N SER A 18 101.64 55.61 -9.50
CA SER A 18 100.98 54.54 -8.77
C SER A 18 102.06 53.51 -8.49
N GLN A 19 102.61 53.56 -7.28
CA GLN A 19 103.37 52.46 -6.73
C GLN A 19 102.58 51.18 -7.00
N HIS A 20 103.07 50.30 -7.88
CA HIS A 20 102.81 48.88 -7.75
C HIS A 20 103.48 48.45 -6.45
N ARG A 21 102.79 48.72 -5.33
CA ARG A 21 103.16 48.23 -4.01
C ARG A 21 103.09 46.72 -4.12
N LEU A 22 104.26 46.08 -4.29
CA LEU A 22 104.37 44.63 -4.22
C LEU A 22 103.69 44.19 -2.90
N PRO A 23 102.76 43.23 -2.94
CA PRO A 23 101.98 42.87 -1.76
C PRO A 23 102.93 42.49 -0.63
N THR A 24 102.77 43.13 0.53
CA THR A 24 103.58 42.87 1.71
C THR A 24 103.46 41.39 2.11
N PRO A 25 104.46 40.79 2.80
CA PRO A 25 104.45 39.37 3.15
C PRO A 25 103.15 38.90 3.84
N GLN A 26 102.54 39.78 4.64
CA GLN A 26 101.25 39.55 5.29
C GLN A 26 100.09 39.49 4.29
N VAL A 27 100.08 40.37 3.27
CA VAL A 27 99.08 40.36 2.19
C VAL A 27 99.22 39.11 1.31
N LYS A 28 100.44 38.61 1.08
CA LYS A 28 100.66 37.33 0.38
C LYS A 28 100.09 36.16 1.18
N LYS A 29 100.35 36.11 2.50
CA LYS A 29 99.85 35.08 3.42
C LYS A 29 98.31 35.08 3.53
N LEU A 30 97.70 36.27 3.51
CA LEU A 30 96.25 36.43 3.49
C LEU A 30 95.65 35.91 2.18
N ASN A 31 96.27 36.22 1.04
CA ASN A 31 95.82 35.77 -0.27
C ASN A 31 95.90 34.24 -0.43
N THR A 32 96.95 33.59 0.08
CA THR A 32 97.02 32.12 0.12
C THR A 32 95.92 31.52 0.99
N LEU A 33 95.68 32.06 2.20
CA LEU A 33 94.57 31.62 3.05
C LEU A 33 93.20 31.78 2.38
N VAL A 34 92.98 32.88 1.66
CA VAL A 34 91.75 33.11 0.89
C VAL A 34 91.63 32.10 -0.26
N ALA A 35 92.73 31.80 -0.95
CA ALA A 35 92.76 30.80 -2.02
C ALA A 35 92.47 29.39 -1.48
N ASP A 36 93.06 29.01 -0.34
CA ASP A 36 92.84 27.73 0.32
C ASP A 36 91.40 27.59 0.84
N LYS A 37 90.81 28.66 1.38
CA LYS A 37 89.39 28.65 1.78
C LYS A 37 88.47 28.59 0.57
N LYS A 38 88.79 29.27 -0.54
CA LYS A 38 88.05 29.16 -1.80
C LYS A 38 88.11 27.73 -2.36
N SER A 39 89.29 27.11 -2.37
CA SER A 39 89.45 25.74 -2.87
C SER A 39 88.74 24.71 -1.98
N SER A 40 88.71 24.92 -0.65
CA SER A 40 87.96 24.06 0.28
C SER A 40 86.43 24.25 0.22
N LEU A 41 85.94 25.47 -0.05
CA LEU A 41 84.50 25.76 -0.12
C LEU A 41 83.87 25.36 -1.47
N ALA A 42 84.64 25.41 -2.55
CA ALA A 42 84.17 25.03 -3.89
C ALA A 42 83.49 23.64 -3.97
N PRO A 43 84.06 22.54 -3.43
CA PRO A 43 83.40 21.23 -3.44
C PRO A 43 82.12 21.23 -2.61
N ILE A 44 82.10 21.88 -1.44
CA ILE A 44 80.91 21.97 -0.59
C ILE A 44 79.77 22.70 -1.32
N ILE A 45 80.07 23.81 -2.00
CA ILE A 45 79.07 24.55 -2.79
C ILE A 45 78.54 23.69 -3.94
N LYS A 46 79.40 22.90 -4.58
CA LYS A 46 78.99 21.96 -5.64
C LYS A 46 78.05 20.89 -5.10
N ASP A 47 78.39 20.26 -3.98
CA ASP A 47 77.57 19.23 -3.35
C ASP A 47 76.22 19.80 -2.89
N LEU A 48 76.22 21.00 -2.32
CA LEU A 48 75.01 21.67 -1.85
C LEU A 48 74.08 22.06 -3.02
N ARG A 49 74.63 22.44 -4.18
CA ARG A 49 73.85 22.61 -5.42
C ARG A 49 73.24 21.30 -5.89
N GLN A 50 74.01 20.21 -5.90
CA GLN A 50 73.50 18.89 -6.28
C GLN A 50 72.40 18.42 -5.34
N LEU A 51 72.54 18.66 -4.04
CA LEU A 51 71.55 18.28 -3.05
C LEU A 51 70.25 19.07 -3.22
N ARG A 52 70.33 20.38 -3.47
CA ARG A 52 69.16 21.22 -3.79
C ARG A 52 68.43 20.74 -5.04
N GLN A 53 69.19 20.37 -6.08
CA GLN A 53 68.64 19.82 -7.31
C GLN A 53 67.88 18.50 -7.03
N LYS A 54 68.49 17.57 -6.29
CA LYS A 54 67.82 16.31 -5.89
C LYS A 54 66.58 16.55 -5.03
N CYS A 55 66.61 17.50 -4.10
CA CYS A 55 65.44 17.86 -3.32
C CYS A 55 64.30 18.36 -4.22
N GLN A 56 64.59 19.22 -5.19
CA GLN A 56 63.59 19.70 -6.15
C GLN A 56 63.00 18.56 -6.98
N GLU A 57 63.84 17.67 -7.51
CA GLU A 57 63.40 16.50 -8.30
C GLU A 57 62.51 15.58 -7.46
N LEU A 58 62.90 15.26 -6.22
CA LEU A 58 62.10 14.43 -5.32
C LEU A 58 60.78 15.09 -4.91
N THR A 59 60.76 16.41 -4.69
CA THR A 59 59.52 17.15 -4.40
C THR A 59 58.57 17.05 -5.58
N GLN A 60 59.07 17.28 -6.80
CA GLN A 60 58.27 17.19 -8.01
C GLN A 60 57.73 15.77 -8.22
N GLU A 61 58.56 14.73 -8.06
CA GLU A 61 58.12 13.34 -8.17
C GLU A 61 57.05 12.99 -7.12
N CYS A 62 57.20 13.47 -5.88
CA CYS A 62 56.20 13.29 -4.83
C CYS A 62 54.86 13.93 -5.19
N GLU A 63 54.88 15.17 -5.70
CA GLU A 63 53.69 15.91 -6.11
C GLU A 63 52.97 15.22 -7.28
N GLU A 64 53.72 14.76 -8.29
CA GLU A 64 53.18 14.03 -9.43
C GLU A 64 52.54 12.70 -8.99
N LYS A 65 53.24 11.91 -8.15
CA LYS A 65 52.68 10.66 -7.61
C LYS A 65 51.46 10.87 -6.74
N LYS A 66 51.46 11.92 -5.92
CA LYS A 66 50.30 12.29 -5.10
C LYS A 66 49.10 12.65 -5.98
N SER A 67 49.32 13.47 -7.02
CA SER A 67 48.27 13.84 -7.96
C SER A 67 47.67 12.63 -8.68
N GLN A 68 48.52 11.70 -9.13
CA GLN A 68 48.07 10.45 -9.74
C GLN A 68 47.27 9.58 -8.78
N TYR A 69 47.73 9.44 -7.53
CA TYR A 69 47.02 8.70 -6.49
C TYR A 69 45.65 9.31 -6.20
N ASP A 70 45.59 10.63 -5.96
CA ASP A 70 44.35 11.34 -5.63
C ASP A 70 43.33 11.22 -6.78
N SER A 71 43.79 11.33 -8.04
CA SER A 71 42.94 11.14 -9.22
C SER A 71 42.40 9.70 -9.33
N CYS A 72 43.26 8.69 -9.13
CA CYS A 72 42.86 7.29 -9.17
C CYS A 72 41.88 6.96 -8.03
N ALA A 73 42.17 7.42 -6.82
CA ALA A 73 41.33 7.23 -5.64
C ALA A 73 39.94 7.83 -5.84
N ALA A 74 39.85 9.08 -6.34
CA ALA A 74 38.57 9.71 -6.66
C ALA A 74 37.78 8.94 -7.73
N GLY A 75 38.47 8.41 -8.75
CA GLY A 75 37.85 7.60 -9.80
C GLY A 75 37.30 6.27 -9.26
N LEU A 76 38.02 5.61 -8.35
CA LEU A 76 37.55 4.38 -7.71
C LEU A 76 36.39 4.63 -6.75
N GLU A 77 36.43 5.72 -5.98
CA GLU A 77 35.36 6.10 -5.07
C GLU A 77 34.05 6.36 -5.83
N SER A 78 34.12 7.07 -6.96
CA SER A 78 32.96 7.32 -7.82
C SER A 78 32.37 6.02 -8.38
N LYS A 79 33.22 5.10 -8.85
CA LYS A 79 32.76 3.78 -9.33
C LYS A 79 32.14 2.95 -8.21
N ARG A 80 32.74 2.95 -7.02
CA ARG A 80 32.20 2.24 -5.84
C ARG A 80 30.81 2.76 -5.51
N SER A 81 30.66 4.08 -5.41
CA SER A 81 29.38 4.72 -5.12
C SER A 81 28.32 4.40 -6.18
N SER A 82 28.68 4.42 -7.47
CA SER A 82 27.75 4.06 -8.55
C SER A 82 27.29 2.60 -8.44
N LEU A 83 28.21 1.67 -8.18
CA LEU A 83 27.89 0.24 -8.03
C LEU A 83 27.05 -0.02 -6.79
N GLU A 84 27.34 0.66 -5.67
CA GLU A 84 26.54 0.54 -4.44
C GLU A 84 25.10 0.98 -4.67
N GLN A 85 24.90 2.06 -5.42
CA GLN A 85 23.56 2.56 -5.76
C GLN A 85 22.82 1.60 -6.69
N GLU A 86 23.48 1.04 -7.71
CA GLU A 86 22.90 0.05 -8.62
C GLU A 86 22.52 -1.25 -7.88
N VAL A 87 23.38 -1.73 -6.98
CA VAL A 87 23.05 -2.90 -6.15
C VAL A 87 21.83 -2.63 -5.27
N LYS A 88 21.72 -1.41 -4.73
CA LYS A 88 20.56 -1.01 -3.93
C LYS A 88 19.28 -1.00 -4.77
N SER A 89 19.29 -0.37 -5.94
CA SER A 89 18.11 -0.33 -6.82
C SER A 89 17.69 -1.71 -7.28
N LEU A 90 18.63 -2.56 -7.70
CA LEU A 90 18.34 -3.94 -8.11
C LEU A 90 17.73 -4.77 -6.98
N ARG A 91 18.17 -4.56 -5.72
CA ARG A 91 17.56 -5.22 -4.57
C ARG A 91 16.12 -4.77 -4.32
N GLU A 92 15.87 -3.46 -4.42
CA GLU A 92 14.51 -2.90 -4.28
C GLU A 92 13.58 -3.42 -5.39
N GLU A 93 14.07 -3.47 -6.64
CA GLU A 93 13.34 -4.05 -7.77
C GLU A 93 13.03 -5.54 -7.58
N CYS A 94 14.01 -6.34 -7.16
CA CYS A 94 13.80 -7.77 -6.88
C CYS A 94 12.73 -7.98 -5.80
N LEU A 95 12.77 -7.20 -4.71
CA LEU A 95 11.76 -7.29 -3.65
C LEU A 95 10.37 -6.91 -4.15
N GLN A 96 10.28 -5.86 -4.98
CA GLN A 96 9.01 -5.43 -5.56
C GLN A 96 8.44 -6.49 -6.52
N GLU A 97 9.28 -7.08 -7.37
CA GLU A 97 8.85 -8.11 -8.30
C GLU A 97 8.45 -9.42 -7.60
N GLU A 98 9.14 -9.80 -6.52
CA GLU A 98 8.72 -10.93 -5.69
C GLU A 98 7.32 -10.70 -5.08
N SER A 99 7.06 -9.48 -4.57
CA SER A 99 5.74 -9.10 -4.06
C SER A 99 4.66 -9.17 -5.15
N ASN A 100 4.95 -8.61 -6.34
CA ASN A 100 4.06 -8.64 -7.49
C ASN A 100 3.75 -10.07 -7.93
N TYR A 101 4.78 -10.93 -8.00
CA TYR A 101 4.63 -12.33 -8.34
C TYR A 101 3.67 -13.05 -7.38
N HIS A 102 3.85 -12.88 -6.08
CA HIS A 102 2.98 -13.51 -5.10
C HIS A 102 1.53 -13.02 -5.19
N GLN A 103 1.32 -11.71 -5.37
CA GLN A 103 -0.01 -11.14 -5.57
C GLN A 103 -0.71 -11.73 -6.80
N VAL A 104 -0.03 -11.72 -7.94
CA VAL A 104 -0.58 -12.24 -9.21
C VAL A 104 -0.84 -13.74 -9.11
N ASN A 105 0.05 -14.50 -8.47
CA ASN A 105 -0.14 -15.93 -8.28
C ASN A 105 -1.36 -16.24 -7.41
N CYS A 106 -1.58 -15.50 -6.32
CA CYS A 106 -2.80 -15.62 -5.51
C CYS A 106 -4.07 -15.31 -6.33
N MET A 107 -4.06 -14.23 -7.12
CA MET A 107 -5.17 -13.88 -8.00
C MET A 107 -5.45 -14.95 -9.05
N LYS A 108 -4.40 -15.55 -9.62
CA LYS A 108 -4.48 -16.68 -10.54
C LYS A 108 -5.17 -17.88 -9.87
N MET A 109 -4.72 -18.28 -8.67
CA MET A 109 -5.32 -19.42 -7.95
C MET A 109 -6.81 -19.20 -7.65
N ILE A 110 -7.21 -18.00 -7.24
CA ILE A 110 -8.62 -17.65 -7.01
C ILE A 110 -9.41 -17.80 -8.32
N SER A 111 -8.86 -17.28 -9.42
CA SER A 111 -9.51 -17.34 -10.74
C SER A 111 -9.63 -18.79 -11.25
N GLU A 112 -8.62 -19.62 -11.04
CA GLU A 112 -8.65 -21.05 -11.37
C GLU A 112 -9.71 -21.79 -10.56
N ALA A 113 -9.83 -21.52 -9.26
CA ALA A 113 -10.89 -22.09 -8.41
C ALA A 113 -12.29 -21.66 -8.87
N GLN A 114 -12.47 -20.38 -9.23
CA GLN A 114 -13.73 -19.89 -9.79
C GLN A 114 -14.06 -20.55 -11.14
N LEU A 115 -13.07 -20.67 -12.02
CA LEU A 115 -13.23 -21.34 -13.30
C LEU A 115 -13.61 -22.81 -13.11
N GLN A 116 -12.98 -23.50 -12.16
CA GLN A 116 -13.32 -24.89 -11.85
C GLN A 116 -14.75 -25.02 -11.33
N ARG A 117 -15.19 -24.15 -10.42
CA ARG A 117 -16.59 -24.11 -9.95
C ARG A 117 -17.58 -23.91 -11.09
N VAL A 118 -17.29 -23.03 -12.03
CA VAL A 118 -18.14 -22.80 -13.22
C VAL A 118 -18.16 -24.04 -14.11
N LYS A 119 -17.00 -24.67 -14.37
CA LYS A 119 -16.93 -25.90 -15.15
C LYS A 119 -17.76 -27.02 -14.53
N ASP A 120 -17.65 -27.20 -13.21
CA ASP A 120 -18.40 -28.21 -12.47
C ASP A 120 -19.91 -27.93 -12.52
N GLU A 121 -20.33 -26.68 -12.34
CA GLU A 121 -21.75 -26.27 -12.47
C GLU A 121 -22.27 -26.53 -13.88
N VAL A 122 -21.52 -26.16 -14.92
CA VAL A 122 -21.91 -26.41 -16.33
C VAL A 122 -22.00 -27.92 -16.60
N LYS A 123 -21.06 -28.71 -16.08
CA LYS A 123 -21.08 -30.17 -16.20
C LYS A 123 -22.35 -30.76 -15.56
N MET A 124 -22.72 -30.33 -14.36
CA MET A 124 -23.97 -30.77 -13.71
C MET A 124 -25.18 -30.31 -14.52
N TYR A 125 -25.23 -29.05 -14.92
CA TYR A 125 -26.35 -28.46 -15.66
C TYR A 125 -26.63 -29.13 -17.02
N VAL A 126 -25.57 -29.50 -17.75
CA VAL A 126 -25.69 -30.14 -19.08
C VAL A 126 -25.76 -31.68 -18.97
N SER A 127 -25.57 -32.25 -17.78
CA SER A 127 -25.59 -33.70 -17.57
C SER A 127 -26.85 -34.36 -18.14
N SER A 128 -26.68 -35.51 -18.81
CA SER A 128 -27.79 -36.32 -19.30
C SER A 128 -28.54 -37.01 -18.17
N ASP A 129 -27.91 -37.21 -17.00
CA ASP A 129 -28.56 -37.72 -15.81
C ASP A 129 -29.36 -36.61 -15.13
N GLN A 130 -30.67 -36.82 -15.02
CA GLN A 130 -31.59 -35.87 -14.40
C GLN A 130 -31.33 -35.67 -12.90
N GLN A 131 -30.82 -36.70 -12.20
CA GLN A 131 -30.53 -36.60 -10.77
C GLN A 131 -29.27 -35.77 -10.52
N GLU A 132 -28.25 -35.89 -11.37
CA GLU A 132 -27.07 -35.03 -11.40
C GLU A 132 -27.45 -33.58 -11.75
N ARG A 133 -28.32 -33.38 -12.74
CA ARG A 133 -28.76 -32.05 -13.16
C ARG A 133 -29.45 -31.27 -12.05
N LYS A 134 -30.29 -31.94 -11.25
CA LYS A 134 -30.95 -31.34 -10.08
C LYS A 134 -29.98 -30.82 -9.01
N LYS A 135 -28.71 -31.27 -9.02
CA LYS A 135 -27.67 -30.76 -8.11
C LYS A 135 -27.09 -29.43 -8.59
N SER A 136 -27.28 -29.05 -9.86
CA SER A 136 -26.84 -27.75 -10.34
C SER A 136 -27.52 -26.63 -9.54
N VAL A 137 -26.76 -25.59 -9.23
CA VAL A 137 -27.22 -24.41 -8.50
C VAL A 137 -28.41 -23.76 -9.21
N ARG A 138 -28.39 -23.69 -10.55
CA ARG A 138 -29.52 -23.20 -11.36
C ARG A 138 -30.81 -23.96 -11.09
N ASP A 139 -30.77 -25.30 -11.14
CA ASP A 139 -31.96 -26.13 -10.97
C ASP A 139 -32.49 -26.05 -9.53
N GLN A 140 -31.59 -26.01 -8.54
CA GLN A 140 -31.96 -25.82 -7.14
C GLN A 140 -32.73 -24.50 -6.93
N TYR A 141 -32.20 -23.37 -7.42
CA TYR A 141 -32.88 -22.09 -7.28
C TYR A 141 -34.18 -22.01 -8.08
N SER A 142 -34.21 -22.57 -9.29
CA SER A 142 -35.44 -22.63 -10.10
C SER A 142 -36.55 -23.39 -9.38
N LYS A 143 -36.20 -24.50 -8.71
CA LYS A 143 -37.13 -25.26 -7.88
C LYS A 143 -37.63 -24.44 -6.68
N MET A 144 -36.74 -23.79 -5.94
CA MET A 144 -37.13 -22.94 -4.80
C MET A 144 -38.05 -21.79 -5.22
N ILE A 145 -37.80 -21.17 -6.37
CA ILE A 145 -38.65 -20.13 -6.93
C ILE A 145 -40.06 -20.69 -7.21
N ALA A 146 -40.16 -21.82 -7.91
CA ALA A 146 -41.43 -22.45 -8.22
C ALA A 146 -42.21 -22.87 -6.97
N GLU A 147 -41.52 -23.38 -5.95
CA GLU A 147 -42.11 -23.72 -4.65
C GLU A 147 -42.70 -22.48 -3.97
N GLN A 148 -41.97 -21.37 -3.98
CA GLN A 148 -42.41 -20.12 -3.37
C GLN A 148 -43.59 -19.49 -4.13
N GLU A 149 -43.59 -19.55 -5.46
CA GLU A 149 -44.72 -19.10 -6.29
C GLU A 149 -45.99 -19.91 -6.01
N ASN A 150 -45.86 -21.24 -5.92
CA ASN A 150 -46.95 -22.13 -5.59
C ASN A 150 -47.49 -21.90 -4.19
N LEU A 151 -46.62 -21.66 -3.21
CA LEU A 151 -47.03 -21.27 -1.87
C LEU A 151 -47.82 -19.96 -1.89
N GLY A 152 -47.35 -18.97 -2.65
CA GLY A 152 -48.05 -17.69 -2.85
C GLY A 152 -49.45 -17.87 -3.44
N LYS A 153 -49.62 -18.74 -4.43
CA LYS A 153 -50.94 -19.08 -5.00
C LYS A 153 -51.87 -19.71 -3.95
N LYS A 154 -51.38 -20.73 -3.24
CA LYS A 154 -52.15 -21.42 -2.18
C LYS A 154 -52.59 -20.47 -1.06
N LEU A 155 -51.73 -19.54 -0.65
CA LEU A 155 -52.06 -18.56 0.38
C LEU A 155 -53.15 -17.58 -0.08
N ARG A 156 -53.10 -17.13 -1.35
CA ARG A 156 -54.16 -16.28 -1.93
C ARG A 156 -55.50 -17.02 -2.02
N GLU A 157 -55.50 -18.28 -2.41
CA GLU A 157 -56.70 -19.12 -2.42
C GLU A 157 -57.29 -19.30 -1.01
N LYS A 158 -56.45 -19.59 -0.01
CA LYS A 158 -56.89 -19.66 1.39
C LYS A 158 -57.47 -18.33 1.87
N GLN A 159 -56.82 -17.21 1.56
CA GLN A 159 -57.31 -15.88 1.91
C GLN A 159 -58.68 -15.59 1.26
N LYS A 160 -58.83 -15.94 -0.03
CA LYS A 160 -60.10 -15.80 -0.76
C LYS A 160 -61.20 -16.63 -0.11
N SER A 161 -60.93 -17.91 0.16
CA SER A 161 -61.87 -18.83 0.81
C SER A 161 -62.34 -18.29 2.16
N VAL A 162 -61.44 -17.82 3.02
CA VAL A 162 -61.79 -17.21 4.31
C VAL A 162 -62.68 -15.98 4.12
N ARG A 163 -62.35 -15.11 3.18
CA ARG A 163 -63.13 -13.88 2.90
C ARG A 163 -64.54 -14.23 2.44
N GLU A 164 -64.69 -15.21 1.55
CA GLU A 164 -65.98 -15.63 0.99
C GLU A 164 -66.83 -16.38 2.01
N SER A 165 -66.22 -17.21 2.86
CA SER A 165 -66.95 -18.00 3.88
C SER A 165 -67.33 -17.20 5.13
N HIS A 166 -66.60 -16.12 5.45
CA HIS A 166 -66.79 -15.37 6.69
C HIS A 166 -68.22 -14.86 6.90
N GLY A 167 -68.81 -14.22 5.87
CA GLY A 167 -70.17 -13.68 5.93
C GLY A 167 -71.24 -14.76 6.13
N PRO A 168 -71.31 -15.80 5.27
CA PRO A 168 -72.21 -16.93 5.46
C PRO A 168 -72.04 -17.63 6.81
N ASN A 169 -70.81 -17.86 7.27
CA ASN A 169 -70.54 -18.51 8.55
C ASN A 169 -71.08 -17.68 9.73
N LEU A 170 -70.92 -16.35 9.71
CA LEU A 170 -71.52 -15.46 10.71
C LEU A 170 -73.04 -15.55 10.75
N LYS A 171 -73.69 -15.60 9.58
CA LYS A 171 -75.14 -15.80 9.48
C LYS A 171 -75.56 -17.14 10.07
N GLN A 172 -74.85 -18.22 9.73
CA GLN A 172 -75.10 -19.54 10.30
C GLN A 172 -74.97 -19.54 11.83
N VAL A 173 -73.91 -18.93 12.37
CA VAL A 173 -73.73 -18.80 13.83
C VAL A 173 -74.91 -18.06 14.47
N LYS A 174 -75.39 -16.97 13.87
CA LYS A 174 -76.59 -16.26 14.37
C LYS A 174 -77.81 -17.17 14.36
N MET A 175 -78.10 -17.84 13.25
CA MET A 175 -79.24 -18.75 13.13
C MET A 175 -79.19 -19.89 14.15
N TRP A 176 -78.01 -20.45 14.41
CA TRP A 176 -77.83 -21.48 15.43
C TRP A 176 -78.09 -20.97 16.84
N ARG A 177 -77.68 -19.73 17.17
CA ARG A 177 -78.02 -19.09 18.44
C ARG A 177 -79.52 -18.85 18.58
N ASP A 178 -80.16 -18.35 17.53
CA ASP A 178 -81.60 -18.10 17.52
C ASP A 178 -82.39 -19.42 17.73
N LEU A 179 -81.96 -20.51 17.08
CA LEU A 179 -82.53 -21.84 17.28
C LEU A 179 -82.34 -22.35 18.71
N GLN A 180 -81.15 -22.19 19.29
CA GLN A 180 -80.87 -22.60 20.66
C GLN A 180 -81.80 -21.86 21.64
N LEU A 181 -81.94 -20.55 21.50
CA LEU A 181 -82.83 -19.73 22.32
C LEU A 181 -84.28 -20.21 22.21
N LEU A 182 -84.74 -20.49 20.99
CA LEU A 182 -86.10 -21.01 20.76
C LEU A 182 -86.33 -22.35 21.46
N MET A 183 -85.35 -23.25 21.42
CA MET A 183 -85.42 -24.55 22.10
C MET A 183 -85.41 -24.40 23.63
N GLU A 184 -84.62 -23.48 24.16
CA GLU A 184 -84.62 -23.15 25.59
C GLU A 184 -85.96 -22.59 26.04
N CYS A 185 -86.53 -21.61 25.31
CA CYS A 185 -87.87 -21.09 25.58
C CYS A 185 -88.94 -22.19 25.50
N LYS A 186 -88.89 -23.05 24.47
CA LYS A 186 -89.85 -24.15 24.32
C LYS A 186 -89.75 -25.14 25.49
N ARG A 187 -88.54 -25.46 25.94
CA ARG A 187 -88.29 -26.30 27.13
C ARG A 187 -88.88 -25.66 28.39
N GLU A 188 -88.64 -24.36 28.59
CA GLU A 188 -89.19 -23.64 29.75
C GLU A 188 -90.73 -23.61 29.74
N CYS A 189 -91.34 -23.31 28.59
CA CYS A 189 -92.80 -23.37 28.44
C CYS A 189 -93.35 -24.76 28.74
N PHE A 190 -92.70 -25.81 28.24
CA PHE A 190 -93.09 -27.20 28.49
C PHE A 190 -92.99 -27.56 29.98
N LEU A 191 -91.90 -27.15 30.66
CA LEU A 191 -91.72 -27.37 32.10
C LEU A 191 -92.76 -26.60 32.93
N LYS A 192 -93.08 -25.35 32.55
CA LYS A 192 -94.16 -24.58 33.17
C LYS A 192 -95.52 -25.26 32.99
N GLN A 193 -95.78 -25.83 31.81
CA GLN A 193 -97.02 -26.56 31.52
C GLN A 193 -97.12 -27.92 32.24
N GLN A 194 -95.99 -28.59 32.53
CA GLN A 194 -95.95 -29.80 33.34
C GLN A 194 -96.06 -29.56 34.85
N ASN A 195 -95.88 -28.32 35.31
CA ASN A 195 -95.94 -27.98 36.72
C ASN A 195 -97.33 -27.39 37.06
N PRO A 196 -98.24 -28.15 37.70
CA PRO A 196 -99.62 -27.70 37.98
C PRO A 196 -99.72 -26.52 38.95
N ALA A 197 -98.60 -26.03 39.49
CA ALA A 197 -98.52 -24.89 40.40
C ALA A 197 -98.42 -23.51 39.71
N SER A 198 -98.51 -23.42 38.37
CA SER A 198 -98.38 -22.14 37.65
C SER A 198 -99.53 -21.76 36.70
N VAL A 199 -100.60 -22.57 36.64
CA VAL A 199 -101.90 -22.04 36.18
C VAL A 199 -102.50 -21.33 37.38
N GLY A 200 -102.73 -20.03 37.23
CA GLY A 200 -103.04 -19.11 38.33
C GLY A 200 -104.19 -19.55 39.23
N GLN A 201 -104.14 -19.06 40.47
CA GLN A 201 -105.28 -18.97 41.37
C GLN A 201 -106.54 -18.55 40.60
N VAL A 202 -107.53 -19.42 40.56
CA VAL A 202 -108.93 -19.00 40.50
C VAL A 202 -109.37 -18.87 41.95
N ILE A 203 -109.32 -17.64 42.48
CA ILE A 203 -110.07 -17.32 43.69
C ILE A 203 -111.53 -17.30 43.25
N GLN A 204 -112.29 -18.27 43.72
CA GLN A 204 -113.73 -18.32 43.60
C GLN A 204 -114.29 -17.43 44.73
N GLU A 205 -114.48 -16.14 44.45
CA GLU A 205 -115.48 -15.34 45.16
C GLU A 205 -116.71 -15.27 44.26
N ASP A 206 -117.87 -15.44 44.89
CA ASP A 206 -119.18 -15.64 44.29
C ASP A 206 -119.47 -14.74 43.07
N GLY A 207 -119.78 -15.40 41.95
CA GLY A 207 -120.57 -14.83 40.86
C GLY A 207 -119.80 -14.02 39.81
N GLU A 208 -119.75 -14.62 38.61
CA GLU A 208 -119.51 -14.02 37.29
C GLU A 208 -118.07 -13.96 36.74
N ASP A 209 -117.94 -14.59 35.58
CA ASP A 209 -116.74 -14.79 34.78
C ASP A 209 -116.04 -13.48 34.38
N ARG A 210 -114.69 -13.48 34.42
CA ARG A 210 -113.93 -12.73 33.44
C ARG A 210 -112.54 -13.31 33.16
N LEU A 211 -112.35 -13.75 31.91
CA LEU A 211 -111.04 -13.96 31.31
C LEU A 211 -110.30 -12.63 31.19
N VAL A 212 -109.05 -12.57 31.65
CA VAL A 212 -108.09 -11.56 31.21
C VAL A 212 -106.76 -12.25 30.84
N LEU A 213 -106.25 -11.81 29.69
CA LEU A 213 -105.03 -12.22 28.98
C LEU A 213 -103.77 -12.32 29.85
#